data_AF-A0A3D3BTF8-F1
#
_entry.id   AF-A0A3D3BTF8-F1
#
_cell.length_a   1.000
_cell.length_b   1.000
_cell.length_c   1.000
_cell.angle_alpha   90.00
_cell.angle_beta   90.00
_cell.angle_gamma   90.00
#
_symmetry.space_group_name_H-M   'P 1'
#
loop_
_entity.id
_entity.type
_entity.pdbx_description
1 polymer ?
#
loop_
_entity_poly.entity_id
_entity_poly.type
_entity_poly.pdbx_seq_one_letter_code
_entity_poly.pdbx_strand_id
1 'polypeptide(L)' 'GDRITIDIPERTLDVHVDPAEMSERLASFEPLPPRYDRGVLAKYTKLVGSASKGAITG' A
#
# COMPACT_ATOMS: atom_id res chain seq x y z
N GLY A 1 -16.62 5.24 -8.62
CA GLY A 1 -15.81 5.10 -7.39
C GLY A 1 -15.96 3.68 -6.92
N ASP A 2 -14.90 3.10 -6.35
CA ASP A 2 -14.93 1.69 -5.96
C ASP A 2 -15.69 1.54 -4.64
N ARG A 3 -16.51 0.48 -4.55
CA ARG A 3 -17.22 0.16 -3.33
C ARG A 3 -16.29 -0.57 -2.38
N ILE A 4 -16.30 -0.18 -1.11
CA ILE A 4 -15.48 -0.77 -0.05
C ILE A 4 -16.40 -1.19 1.09
N THR A 5 -16.20 -2.39 1.62
CA THR A 5 -16.86 -2.86 2.85
C THR A 5 -15.85 -2.89 3.99
N ILE A 6 -16.27 -2.38 5.15
CA ILE A 6 -15.57 -2.55 6.42
C ILE A 6 -16.47 -3.43 7.28
N ASP A 7 -16.02 -4.66 7.57
CA ASP A 7 -16.74 -5.58 8.43
C ASP A 7 -16.02 -5.66 9.78
N ILE A 8 -16.63 -5.07 10.82
CA ILE A 8 -16.06 -5.06 12.17
C ILE A 8 -16.11 -6.45 12.84
N PRO A 9 -17.24 -7.18 12.80
CA PRO A 9 -17.31 -8.56 13.28
C PRO A 9 -16.25 -9.48 12.67
N GLU A 10 -16.14 -9.52 11.34
CA GLU A 10 -15.22 -10.41 10.62
C GLU A 10 -13.79 -9.85 10.51
N ARG A 11 -13.60 -8.58 10.88
CA ARG A 11 -12.31 -7.85 10.81
C ARG A 11 -11.73 -7.79 9.39
N THR A 12 -12.60 -7.66 8.39
CA THR A 12 -12.19 -7.55 6.99
C THR A 12 -12.34 -6.14 6.44
N LEU A 13 -11.54 -5.87 5.41
CA LEU A 13 -11.59 -4.66 4.60
C LEU A 13 -11.53 -5.10 3.15
N ASP A 14 -12.68 -5.07 2.47
CA ASP A 14 -12.83 -5.64 1.13
C ASP A 14 -13.15 -4.54 0.12
N VAL A 15 -12.53 -4.65 -1.05
CA VAL A 15 -12.84 -3.81 -2.22
C VAL A 15 -13.63 -4.64 -3.23
N HIS A 16 -14.75 -4.10 -3.70
CA HIS A 16 -15.65 -4.78 -4.63
C HIS A 16 -15.29 -4.43 -6.07
N VAL A 17 -14.12 -4.91 -6.51
CA VAL A 17 -13.62 -4.80 -7.89
C VAL A 17 -13.34 -6.20 -8.40
N ASP A 18 -13.64 -6.46 -9.67
CA ASP A 18 -13.38 -7.76 -10.27
C ASP A 18 -11.88 -8.09 -10.23
N PRO A 19 -11.48 -9.33 -9.90
CA PRO A 19 -10.06 -9.69 -9.84
C PRO A 19 -9.28 -9.46 -11.14
N ALA A 20 -9.92 -9.62 -12.31
CA ALA A 20 -9.29 -9.33 -13.60
C ALA A 20 -9.02 -7.84 -13.75
N GLU A 21 -10.01 -6.98 -13.42
CA GLU A 21 -9.84 -5.53 -13.44
C GLU A 21 -8.76 -5.07 -12.45
N MET A 22 -8.72 -5.64 -11.24
CA MET A 22 -7.68 -5.31 -10.26
C MET A 22 -6.28 -5.68 -10.77
N SER A 23 -6.16 -6.81 -11.48
CA SER A 23 -4.90 -7.26 -12.07
C SER A 23 -4.44 -6.32 -13.20
N GLU A 24 -5.35 -5.85 -14.05
CA GLU A 24 -5.06 -4.86 -15.09
C GLU A 24 -4.61 -3.52 -14.50
N ARG A 25 -5.29 -3.04 -13.44
CA ARG A 25 -4.91 -1.82 -12.73
C ARG A 25 -3.51 -1.94 -12.12
N LEU A 26 -3.21 -3.07 -11.48
CA LEU A 26 -1.87 -3.34 -10.92
C LEU A 26 -0.78 -3.37 -11.99
N ALA A 27 -1.07 -3.91 -13.18
CA ALA A 27 -0.12 -3.94 -14.29
C ALA A 27 0.27 -2.53 -14.77
N SER A 28 -0.63 -1.56 -14.64
CA SER A 28 -0.42 -0.15 -15.02
C SER A 28 0.12 0.74 -13.88
N PHE A 29 0.26 0.19 -12.67
CA PHE A 29 0.61 0.99 -11.50
C PHE A 29 2.09 1.36 -11.49
N GLU A 30 2.37 2.67 -11.45
CA GLU A 30 3.71 3.20 -11.21
C GLU A 30 3.73 3.96 -9.87
N PRO A 31 4.69 3.65 -8.97
CA PRO A 31 4.80 4.37 -7.72
C PRO A 31 5.22 5.82 -7.95
N LEU A 32 4.63 6.73 -7.17
CA LEU A 32 5.03 8.14 -7.19
C LEU A 32 6.50 8.29 -6.74
N PRO A 33 7.24 9.25 -7.31
CA PRO A 33 8.60 9.54 -6.84
C PRO A 33 8.59 9.98 -5.37
N PRO A 34 9.61 9.61 -4.56
CA PRO A 34 9.71 10.04 -3.18
C PRO A 34 9.72 11.57 -3.06
N ARG A 35 8.89 12.11 -2.17
CA ARG A 35 8.88 13.57 -1.88
C ARG A 35 10.21 14.08 -1.34
N TYR A 36 10.97 13.23 -0.65
CA TYR A 36 12.27 13.55 -0.07
C TYR A 36 13.32 12.59 -0.63
N ASP A 37 14.23 13.12 -1.43
CA ASP A 37 15.32 12.38 -2.06
C ASP A 37 16.60 12.35 -1.20
N ARG A 38 16.69 13.22 -0.19
CA ARG A 38 17.81 13.35 0.75
C ARG A 38 17.36 13.42 2.22
N GLY A 39 18.33 13.35 3.12
CA GLY A 39 18.11 13.46 4.56
C GLY A 39 17.52 12.20 5.20
N VAL A 40 16.95 12.35 6.39
CA VAL A 40 16.49 11.21 7.20
C VAL A 40 15.30 10.46 6.58
N LEU A 41 14.39 11.16 5.90
CA LEU A 41 13.23 10.52 5.25
C LEU A 41 13.61 9.74 3.98
N ALA A 42 14.65 10.18 3.26
CA ALA A 42 15.21 9.39 2.17
C ALA A 42 15.92 8.12 2.65
N LYS A 43 16.48 8.11 3.87
CA LYS A 43 17.01 6.89 4.49
C LYS A 43 15.87 5.97 4.93
N TYR A 44 14.85 6.52 5.59
CA TYR A 44 13.71 5.75 6.10
C TYR A 44 12.97 5.00 4.98
N THR A 45 12.61 5.69 3.89
CA THR A 45 11.91 5.10 2.74
C THR A 45 12.66 3.93 2.09
N LYS A 46 14.00 3.94 2.16
CA LYS A 46 14.86 2.86 1.63
C LYS A 46 14.99 1.66 2.55
N LEU A 47 14.71 1.82 3.85
CA LEU A 47 15.05 0.84 4.88
C LEU A 47 13.84 0.25 5.60
N VAL A 48 12.73 0.99 5.66
CA VAL A 48 11.55 0.61 6.43
C VAL A 48 10.90 -0.67 5.89
N GLY A 49 10.63 -1.63 6.77
CA GLY A 49 9.87 -2.84 6.50
C GLY A 49 8.35 -2.63 6.56
N SER A 50 7.59 -3.68 6.29
CA SER A 50 6.12 -3.65 6.37
C SER A 50 5.62 -3.18 7.74
N ALA A 51 4.56 -2.37 7.76
CA ALA A 51 3.87 -1.97 8.99
C ALA A 51 3.31 -3.18 9.77
N SER A 52 2.86 -4.22 9.07
CA SER A 52 2.42 -5.48 9.72
C SER A 52 3.54 -6.21 10.47
N LYS A 53 4.79 -5.88 10.17
CA LYS A 53 6.00 -6.38 10.86
C LYS A 53 6.64 -5.30 11.75
N GLY A 54 5.94 -4.21 12.03
CA GLY A 54 6.38 -3.15 12.95
C GLY A 54 7.18 -2.00 12.32
N ALA A 55 7.27 -1.92 10.99
CA ALA A 55 7.96 -0.82 10.28
C ALA A 55 9.43 -0.60 10.74
N ILE A 56 10.14 -1.68 11.04
CA ILE A 56 11.56 -1.64 11.44
C ILE A 56 12.46 -1.25 10.26
N THR A 57 13.60 -0.62 10.53
CA THR A 57 14.55 -0.14 9.50
C THR A 57 15.89 -0.90 9.49
N GLY A 58 15.96 -2.02 10.23
CA GLY A 58 17.17 -2.78 10.54
C GLY A 58 16.99 -3.53 11.84
#